data_AF-A0A820DNH9-F1
#
_entry.id   AF-A0A820DNH9-F1
#
_cell.length_a   1.000
_cell.length_b   1.000
_cell.length_c   1.000
_cell.angle_alpha   90.00
_cell.angle_beta   90.00
_cell.angle_gamma   90.00
#
_symmetry.space_group_name_H-M   'P 1'
#
loop_
_entity.id
_entity.type
_entity.pdbx_description
1 polymer ?
#
loop_
_entity_poly.entity_id
_entity_poly.type
_entity_poly.pdbx_seq_one_letter_code
_entity_poly.pdbx_strand_id
1 'polypeptide(L)'
;MDVTTHPDIVIDTHTPHISWQLADEHTDDGHLLREVNQIGYSIRVKNVITDQLMWSTNYVQSSSSSHILYAGIPFTSDTSYTIAIKYYTKKHESQWYTVHFRTGLFSLMDWTGYWI
;
A
#
# COMPACT_ATOMS: atom_id res chain seq x y z
N MET A 1 19.06 11.29 20.07
CA MET A 1 18.67 10.83 18.71
C MET A 1 17.31 10.22 18.87
N ASP A 2 16.29 10.93 18.41
CA ASP A 2 14.90 10.54 18.57
C ASP A 2 14.63 9.38 17.60
N VAL A 3 14.63 8.15 18.11
CA VAL A 3 14.22 6.98 17.33
C VAL A 3 12.71 7.06 17.28
N THR A 4 12.19 7.65 16.21
CA THR A 4 10.77 7.57 15.86
C THR A 4 10.42 6.10 15.70
N THR A 5 9.91 5.49 16.76
CA THR A 5 9.30 4.15 16.76
C THR A 5 7.98 4.23 16.03
N HIS A 6 8.02 4.39 14.72
CA HIS A 6 6.95 3.91 13.86
C HIS A 6 7.31 2.45 13.58
N PRO A 7 6.40 1.49 13.73
CA PRO A 7 6.65 0.14 13.25
C PRO A 7 6.68 0.22 11.71
N ASP A 8 7.80 0.65 11.15
CA ASP A 8 8.03 0.62 9.72
C ASP A 8 7.93 -0.85 9.31
N ILE A 9 6.89 -1.16 8.55
CA ILE A 9 6.75 -2.48 7.94
C ILE A 9 7.96 -2.63 7.00
N VAL A 10 8.83 -3.58 7.30
CA VAL A 10 9.96 -3.92 6.44
C VAL A 10 9.55 -5.04 5.50
N ILE A 11 9.63 -4.78 4.20
CA ILE A 11 9.29 -5.73 3.14
C ILE A 11 10.57 -6.19 2.46
N ASP A 12 10.77 -7.51 2.40
CA ASP A 12 11.95 -8.12 1.76
C ASP A 12 11.59 -8.81 0.43
N THR A 13 10.82 -8.11 -0.41
CA THR A 13 10.49 -8.55 -1.77
C THR A 13 10.38 -7.36 -2.73
N HIS A 14 10.84 -7.56 -3.96
CA HIS A 14 10.80 -6.56 -5.02
C HIS A 14 9.38 -6.27 -5.53
N THR A 15 8.48 -7.23 -5.42
CA THR A 15 7.11 -7.18 -5.98
C THR A 15 6.11 -7.77 -4.98
N PRO A 16 5.76 -7.03 -3.92
CA PRO A 16 4.86 -7.53 -2.89
C PRO A 16 3.41 -7.64 -3.41
N HIS A 17 2.62 -8.37 -2.64
CA HIS A 17 1.16 -8.36 -2.77
C HIS A 17 0.57 -7.31 -1.85
N ILE A 18 -0.45 -6.61 -2.35
CA ILE A 18 -1.18 -5.57 -1.64
C ILE A 18 -2.57 -6.11 -1.32
N SER A 19 -2.96 -5.95 -0.05
CA SER A 19 -4.28 -6.34 0.44
C SER A 19 -4.82 -5.24 1.34
N TRP A 20 -6.14 -5.06 1.32
CA TRP A 20 -6.84 -4.12 2.19
C TRP A 20 -8.21 -4.69 2.60
N GLN A 21 -8.70 -4.16 3.72
CA GLN A 21 -10.05 -4.39 4.19
C GLN A 21 -10.87 -3.12 3.95
N LEU A 22 -12.13 -3.28 3.56
CA LEU A 22 -13.06 -2.15 3.45
C LEU A 22 -13.35 -1.62 4.87
N ALA A 23 -13.37 -0.29 5.00
CA ALA A 23 -13.78 0.34 6.24
C ALA A 23 -15.30 0.19 6.42
N ASP A 24 -15.75 0.20 7.68
CA ASP A 24 -17.17 0.21 8.01
C ASP A 24 -17.83 1.49 7.47
N GLU A 25 -18.70 1.33 6.48
CA GLU A 25 -19.49 2.45 5.95
C GLU A 25 -20.73 2.67 6.84
N HIS A 26 -21.09 3.92 7.07
CA HIS A 26 -22.26 4.31 7.84
C HIS A 26 -23.17 5.19 6.98
N THR A 27 -24.48 5.08 7.18
CA THR A 27 -25.48 6.00 6.61
C THR A 27 -25.45 7.37 7.30
N ASP A 28 -26.11 8.37 6.72
CA ASP A 28 -26.20 9.72 7.29
C ASP A 28 -26.85 9.77 8.68
N ASP A 29 -27.70 8.79 9.01
CA ASP A 29 -28.32 8.59 10.32
C ASP A 29 -27.46 7.74 11.29
N GLY A 30 -26.24 7.36 10.90
CA GLY A 30 -25.25 6.68 11.74
C GLY A 30 -25.39 5.16 11.82
N HIS A 31 -26.21 4.53 10.99
CA HIS A 31 -26.35 3.08 10.95
C HIS A 31 -25.26 2.44 10.07
N LEU A 32 -24.70 1.30 10.51
CA LEU A 32 -23.78 0.49 9.70
C LEU A 32 -24.45 0.04 8.40
N LEU A 33 -23.84 0.40 7.27
CA LEU A 33 -24.23 -0.10 5.97
C LEU A 33 -23.89 -1.58 5.88
N ARG A 34 -24.91 -2.40 5.61
CA ARG A 34 -24.73 -3.82 5.32
C ARG A 34 -24.43 -4.02 3.83
N GLU A 35 -23.79 -5.15 3.52
CA GLU A 35 -23.53 -5.60 2.14
C GLU A 35 -22.64 -4.63 1.32
N VAL A 36 -21.72 -3.96 2.00
CA VAL A 36 -20.69 -3.13 1.37
C VAL A 36 -19.74 -4.03 0.58
N ASN A 37 -19.92 -4.06 -0.74
CA ASN A 37 -19.09 -4.83 -1.66
C ASN A 37 -18.29 -3.88 -2.55
N GLN A 38 -16.99 -4.14 -2.65
CA GLN A 38 -16.14 -3.45 -3.61
C GLN A 38 -16.56 -3.80 -5.04
N ILE A 39 -16.64 -2.78 -5.89
CA ILE A 39 -16.85 -2.91 -7.34
C ILE A 39 -15.62 -2.48 -8.15
N GLY A 40 -14.69 -1.76 -7.52
CA GLY A 40 -13.41 -1.42 -8.13
C GLY A 40 -12.43 -0.79 -7.15
N TYR A 41 -11.22 -0.55 -7.63
CA TYR A 41 -10.16 0.09 -6.87
C TYR A 41 -9.21 0.91 -7.75
N SER A 42 -8.43 1.78 -7.10
CA SER A 42 -7.26 2.46 -7.66
C SER A 42 -6.11 2.39 -6.66
N ILE A 43 -4.89 2.15 -7.15
CA ILE A 43 -3.68 2.09 -6.32
C ILE A 43 -2.66 3.10 -6.85
N ARG A 44 -1.91 3.73 -5.95
CA ARG A 44 -0.74 4.56 -6.26
C ARG A 44 0.41 4.19 -5.35
N VAL A 45 1.60 4.08 -5.90
CA VAL A 45 2.83 3.78 -5.17
C VAL A 45 3.86 4.83 -5.51
N LYS A 46 4.49 5.39 -4.49
CA LYS A 46 5.53 6.41 -4.66
C LYS A 46 6.74 6.15 -3.79
N ASN A 47 7.90 6.58 -4.27
CA ASN A 47 9.10 6.73 -3.44
C ASN A 47 8.90 7.92 -2.50
N VAL A 48 9.18 7.75 -1.20
CA VAL A 48 8.96 8.80 -0.19
C VAL A 48 9.93 9.97 -0.34
N ILE A 49 11.20 9.69 -0.69
CA ILE A 49 12.25 10.70 -0.74
C ILE A 49 12.18 11.50 -2.03
N THR A 50 11.98 10.83 -3.17
CA THR A 50 12.00 11.48 -4.49
C THR A 50 10.62 11.95 -4.97
N ASP A 51 9.55 11.57 -4.26
CA ASP A 51 8.14 11.69 -4.69
C ASP A 51 7.85 11.06 -6.08
N GLN A 52 8.76 10.21 -6.56
CA GLN A 52 8.61 9.54 -7.86
C GLN A 52 7.45 8.55 -7.82
N LEU A 53 6.55 8.66 -8.81
CA LEU A 53 5.50 7.67 -9.02
C LEU A 53 6.12 6.36 -9.54
N MET A 54 6.06 5.32 -8.70
CA MET A 54 6.59 3.99 -9.00
C MET A 54 5.58 3.15 -9.77
N TRP A 55 4.30 3.30 -9.42
CA TRP A 55 3.20 2.58 -10.04
C TRP A 55 1.88 3.29 -9.76
N SER A 56 0.96 3.23 -10.71
CA SER A 56 -0.42 3.57 -10.47
C SER A 56 -1.33 2.75 -11.34
N THR A 57 -2.49 2.38 -10.81
CA THR A 57 -3.59 1.93 -11.64
C THR A 57 -4.53 3.10 -11.91
N ASN A 58 -5.22 3.04 -13.05
CA ASN A 58 -6.49 3.74 -13.18
C ASN A 58 -7.56 2.99 -12.36
N TYR A 59 -8.82 3.35 -12.55
CA TYR A 59 -9.93 2.56 -12.04
C TYR A 59 -9.87 1.13 -12.60
N VAL A 60 -9.76 0.15 -11.71
CA VAL A 60 -9.84 -1.28 -12.01
C VAL A 60 -11.18 -1.78 -11.51
N GLN A 61 -12.04 -2.22 -12.43
CA GLN A 61 -13.32 -2.84 -12.08
C GLN A 61 -13.07 -4.26 -11.55
N SER A 62 -13.08 -4.42 -10.23
CA SER A 62 -12.84 -5.70 -9.55
C SER A 62 -13.33 -5.64 -8.10
N SER A 63 -13.93 -6.75 -7.66
CA SER A 63 -14.26 -6.97 -6.25
C SER A 63 -13.08 -7.47 -5.41
N SER A 64 -11.91 -7.70 -6.02
CA SER A 64 -10.73 -8.22 -5.32
C SER A 64 -10.08 -7.14 -4.47
N SER A 65 -9.86 -7.44 -3.18
CA SER A 65 -9.15 -6.57 -2.24
C SER A 65 -7.95 -7.24 -1.56
N SER A 66 -7.59 -8.44 -2.03
CA SER A 66 -6.48 -9.22 -1.47
C SER A 66 -5.58 -9.74 -2.57
N HIS A 67 -4.31 -9.95 -2.23
CA HIS A 67 -3.30 -10.53 -3.12
C HIS A 67 -3.15 -9.79 -4.46
N ILE A 68 -3.33 -8.47 -4.48
CA ILE A 68 -3.10 -7.68 -5.68
C ILE A 68 -1.60 -7.55 -5.89
N LEU A 69 -1.08 -8.20 -6.92
CA LEU A 69 0.34 -8.15 -7.25
C LEU A 69 0.74 -6.73 -7.68
N TYR A 70 1.78 -6.20 -7.05
CA TYR A 70 2.43 -4.98 -7.50
C TYR A 70 3.02 -5.17 -8.91
N ALA A 71 2.59 -4.34 -9.86
CA ALA A 71 2.96 -4.45 -11.28
C ALA A 71 3.78 -3.25 -11.79
N GLY A 72 4.43 -2.50 -10.88
CA GLY A 72 5.31 -1.39 -11.23
C GLY A 72 6.78 -1.78 -11.35
N ILE A 73 7.64 -0.76 -11.33
CA ILE A 73 9.09 -0.95 -11.31
C ILE A 73 9.49 -1.64 -10.00
N PRO A 74 10.32 -2.71 -10.03
CA PRO A 74 10.79 -3.41 -8.84
C PRO A 74 11.33 -2.46 -7.77
N PHE A 75 10.98 -2.73 -6.50
CA PHE A 75 11.53 -1.93 -5.42
C PHE A 75 13.04 -2.14 -5.26
N THR A 76 13.70 -1.14 -4.69
CA THR A 76 15.14 -1.14 -4.38
C THR A 76 15.37 -1.32 -2.89
N SER A 77 16.53 -1.85 -2.51
CA SER A 77 16.90 -2.08 -1.12
C SER A 77 16.90 -0.79 -0.30
N ASP A 78 16.65 -0.91 1.01
CA ASP A 78 16.75 0.15 2.00
C ASP A 78 15.94 1.44 1.71
N THR A 79 14.85 1.32 0.94
CA THR A 79 14.11 2.46 0.38
C THR A 79 12.71 2.55 0.99
N SER A 80 12.29 3.78 1.32
CA SER A 80 10.95 4.04 1.85
C SER A 80 9.96 4.39 0.74
N TYR A 81 8.77 3.79 0.80
CA TYR A 81 7.69 3.97 -0.16
C TYR A 81 6.36 4.25 0.54
N THR A 82 5.42 4.82 -0.22
CA THR A 82 4.01 4.93 0.15
C THR A 82 3.16 4.11 -0.80
N ILE A 83 2.14 3.44 -0.26
CA ILE A 83 1.04 2.87 -1.03
C ILE A 83 -0.22 3.63 -0.61
N ALA A 84 -0.89 4.23 -1.59
CA ALA A 84 -2.21 4.81 -1.43
C ALA A 84 -3.24 3.96 -2.18
N ILE A 85 -4.33 3.61 -1.50
CA ILE A 85 -5.41 2.78 -2.05
C ILE A 85 -6.71 3.55 -1.94
N LYS A 86 -7.50 3.48 -3.01
CA LYS A 86 -8.88 3.97 -3.06
C LYS A 86 -9.75 2.84 -3.55
N TYR A 87 -10.88 2.60 -2.90
CA TYR A 87 -11.85 1.60 -3.34
C TYR A 87 -13.20 2.23 -3.62
N TYR A 88 -13.98 1.52 -4.42
CA TYR A 88 -15.28 1.95 -4.90
C TYR A 88 -16.30 0.89 -4.52
N THR A 89 -17.42 1.33 -3.98
CA THR A 89 -18.61 0.50 -3.73
C THR A 89 -19.75 1.04 -4.58
N LYS A 90 -20.90 0.35 -4.58
CA LYS A 90 -22.07 0.82 -5.36
C LYS A 90 -22.60 2.17 -4.91
N LYS A 91 -22.34 2.56 -3.66
CA LYS A 91 -22.92 3.74 -3.02
C LYS A 91 -21.89 4.81 -2.69
N HIS A 92 -20.62 4.43 -2.60
CA HIS A 92 -19.59 5.27 -2.06
C HIS A 92 -18.25 5.08 -2.78
N GLU A 93 -17.51 6.17 -2.92
CA GLU A 93 -16.11 6.17 -3.30
C GLU A 93 -15.29 6.56 -2.07
N SER A 94 -14.37 5.69 -1.66
CA SER A 94 -13.58 5.91 -0.45
C SER A 94 -12.65 7.10 -0.58
N GLN A 95 -12.18 7.64 0.55
CA GLN A 95 -10.97 8.45 0.54
C GLN A 95 -9.73 7.60 0.16
N TRP A 96 -8.60 8.26 -0.10
CA TRP A 96 -7.33 7.57 -0.25
C TRP A 96 -6.80 7.16 1.13
N TYR A 97 -6.55 5.87 1.32
CA TYR A 97 -5.86 5.33 2.49
C TYR A 97 -4.39 5.14 2.14
N THR A 98 -3.51 5.83 2.85
CA THR A 98 -2.06 5.80 2.61
C THR A 98 -1.34 5.09 3.73
N VAL A 99 -0.45 4.17 3.39
CA VAL A 99 0.45 3.48 4.31
C VAL A 99 1.90 3.65 3.86
N HIS A 100 2.80 3.71 4.83
CA HIS A 100 4.24 3.79 4.62
C HIS A 100 4.87 2.42 4.88
N PHE A 101 5.87 2.05 4.09
CA PHE A 101 6.70 0.88 4.35
C PHE A 101 8.13 1.15 3.86
N ARG A 102 9.07 0.35 4.34
CA ARG A 102 10.47 0.37 3.91
C ARG A 102 10.85 -0.99 3.38
N THR A 103 11.78 -1.04 2.44
CA THR A 103 12.37 -2.29 1.98
C THR A 103 13.59 -2.68 2.80
N GLY A 104 13.82 -3.98 2.94
CA GLY A 104 15.04 -4.54 3.51
C GLY A 104 16.24 -4.45 2.57
N LEU A 105 17.26 -5.25 2.87
CA LEU A 105 18.40 -5.46 1.98
C LEU A 105 18.16 -6.74 1.16
N PHE A 106 17.87 -6.59 -0.13
CA PHE A 106 17.52 -7.73 -0.98
C PHE A 106 18.71 -8.61 -1.35
N SER A 107 19.93 -8.08 -1.26
CA SER A 107 21.17 -8.79 -1.58
C SER A 107 22.22 -8.63 -0.49
N LEU A 108 23.07 -9.65 -0.32
CA LEU A 108 24.27 -9.56 0.50
C LEU A 108 25.22 -8.43 0.04
N MET A 109 25.20 -8.08 -1.24
CA MET A 109 25.98 -6.97 -1.77
C MET A 109 25.52 -5.61 -1.23
N ASP A 110 24.28 -5.52 -0.75
CA ASP A 110 23.74 -4.30 -0.15
C ASP A 110 24.15 -4.18 1.34
N TRP A 111 24.70 -5.24 1.93
CA TRP A 111 25.20 -5.23 3.30
C TRP A 111 26.68 -4.83 3.33
N THR A 112 26.96 -3.70 4.00
CA THR A 112 28.32 -3.14 4.15
C THR A 112 28.92 -3.38 5.53
N GLY A 113 28.26 -4.18 6.38
CA GLY A 113 28.75 -4.51 7.71
C GLY A 113 29.87 -5.55 7.72
N TYR A 114 30.36 -5.88 8.91
CA TYR A 114 31.23 -7.03 9.17
C TYR A 114 30.73 -7.78 10.40
N TRP A 115 30.89 -9.10 10.41
CA TRP A 115 30.58 -9.93 11.58
C TRP A 115 31.66 -9.70 12.64
N ILE A 116 31.23 -9.50 13.88
CA ILE A 116 32.10 -9.37 15.07
C ILE A 116 31.85 -10.51 16.05
#